data_AF-A0A645EXQ1-F1
#
_entry.id   AF-A0A645EXQ1-F1
#
_cell.length_a   1.000
_cell.length_b   1.000
_cell.length_c   1.000
_cell.angle_alpha   90.00
_cell.angle_beta   90.00
_cell.angle_gamma   90.00
#
_symmetry.space_group_name_H-M   'P 1'
#
loop_
_entity.id
_entity.type
_entity.pdbx_description
1 polymer ?
#
loop_
_entity_poly.entity_id
_entity_poly.type
_entity_poly.pdbx_seq_one_letter_code
_entity_poly.pdbx_strand_id
1 'polypeptide(L)'
;MFQHEDDEQVTVRDIRLEMEQDSQHRGTFDFSGRVNRDQRDLALSFNGTVDASDYPHNLSANIEQLSWQLQGADLPPQGINGQGHLQAQWLEEKKQLSFSQINLTANDSSFSGQAHVALLEKPEWAVDLKFGQLNLDNLLVQHDAAVTAKGEVQQGQSQSTLARPVIASQVDAVSYQGLKGFSADIALQADKVLWRKMAFENVSAKIDNRFGLLNIAQLQGKSDGGLISLPGTLDARKGEPRAVFHPRLEGVEIGTILKAFDYPIALTGKLSLAGDFSGSDIDAQAFRHSWQGQAHVEMNDTRMEGMNFQ
;
A
#
# COMPACT_ATOMS: atom_id res chain seq x y z
N MET A 1 1.21 -15.49 26.88
CA MET A 1 1.37 -16.36 25.70
C MET A 1 -0.04 -16.56 25.15
N PHE A 2 -0.43 -15.78 24.15
CA PHE A 2 -1.74 -15.91 23.51
C PHE A 2 -1.56 -16.87 22.35
N GLN A 3 -1.93 -18.15 22.52
CA GLN A 3 -1.87 -19.15 21.46
C GLN A 3 -3.27 -19.35 20.87
N HIS A 4 -3.37 -19.29 19.54
CA HIS A 4 -4.48 -19.85 18.76
C HIS A 4 -3.88 -20.88 17.79
N GLU A 5 -4.63 -21.94 17.47
CA GLU A 5 -4.18 -23.24 16.95
C GLU A 5 -3.49 -23.32 15.55
N ASP A 6 -2.93 -22.23 15.01
CA ASP A 6 -2.12 -22.21 13.76
C ASP A 6 -0.80 -21.41 13.96
N ASP A 7 -0.20 -21.57 15.13
CA ASP A 7 0.59 -20.58 15.90
C ASP A 7 1.93 -20.12 15.26
N GLU A 8 1.88 -19.07 14.42
CA GLU A 8 3.04 -18.24 14.05
C GLU A 8 3.53 -17.47 15.29
N GLN A 9 4.75 -17.77 15.75
CA GLN A 9 5.26 -17.20 17.01
C GLN A 9 5.58 -15.71 16.88
N VAL A 10 4.74 -14.86 17.47
CA VAL A 10 5.06 -13.44 17.68
C VAL A 10 5.98 -13.31 18.88
N THR A 11 7.19 -12.79 18.67
CA THR A 11 8.15 -12.54 19.74
C THR A 11 8.25 -11.05 20.02
N VAL A 12 8.02 -10.65 21.27
CA VAL A 12 8.21 -9.25 21.70
C VAL A 12 9.42 -9.18 22.63
N ARG A 13 10.32 -8.23 22.38
CA ARG A 13 11.59 -8.06 23.11
C ARG A 13 11.86 -6.59 23.36
N ASP A 14 12.83 -6.31 24.23
CA ASP A 14 13.36 -4.97 24.48
C ASP A 14 12.28 -3.94 24.87
N ILE A 15 11.23 -4.39 25.58
CA ILE A 15 10.13 -3.53 26.01
C ILE A 15 10.59 -2.65 27.17
N ARG A 16 10.52 -1.34 26.99
CA ARG A 16 10.62 -0.34 28.05
C ARG A 16 9.36 0.51 28.01
N LEU A 17 8.74 0.69 29.17
CA LEU A 17 7.62 1.59 29.36
C LEU A 17 7.85 2.37 30.65
N GLU A 18 7.92 3.68 30.52
CA GLU A 18 7.88 4.62 31.63
C GLU A 18 6.59 5.42 31.52
N MET A 19 5.86 5.54 32.63
CA MET A 19 4.59 6.26 32.67
C MET A 19 4.48 6.98 34.01
N GLU A 20 4.16 8.26 33.96
CA GLU A 20 3.84 9.08 35.12
C GLU A 20 2.41 9.57 34.98
N GLN A 21 1.64 9.54 36.07
CA GLN A 21 0.24 9.93 36.07
C GLN A 21 -0.08 10.81 37.28
N ASP A 22 -0.80 11.90 37.04
CA ASP A 22 -1.29 12.83 38.06
C ASP A 22 -2.58 12.33 38.74
N SER A 23 -3.05 13.07 39.75
CA SER A 23 -4.30 12.76 40.46
C SER A 23 -5.56 12.91 39.61
N GLN A 24 -5.46 13.53 38.43
CA GLN A 24 -6.54 13.71 37.47
C GLN A 24 -6.48 12.68 36.33
N HIS A 25 -5.66 11.63 36.46
CA HIS A 25 -5.47 10.59 35.45
C HIS A 25 -4.90 11.10 34.12
N ARG A 26 -4.13 12.18 34.15
CA ARG A 26 -3.35 12.64 33.01
C ARG A 26 -1.89 12.32 33.25
N GLY A 27 -1.18 11.99 32.18
CA GLY A 27 0.17 11.49 32.32
C GLY A 27 1.04 11.69 31.10
N THR A 28 2.30 11.32 31.26
CA THR A 28 3.26 11.17 30.18
C THR A 28 3.60 9.70 30.03
N PHE A 29 3.96 9.29 28.82
CA PHE A 29 4.50 7.96 28.56
C PHE A 29 5.74 8.05 27.68
N ASP A 30 6.69 7.16 27.91
CA ASP A 30 7.80 6.83 27.03
C ASP A 30 7.82 5.32 26.84
N PHE A 31 7.70 4.89 25.59
CA PHE A 31 7.65 3.50 25.21
C PHE A 31 8.71 3.21 24.17
N SER A 32 9.38 2.06 24.31
CA SER A 32 10.10 1.42 23.22
C SER A 32 9.93 -0.09 23.27
N GLY A 33 10.00 -0.73 22.12
CA GLY A 33 9.89 -2.18 22.01
C GLY A 33 10.24 -2.68 20.63
N ARG A 34 10.49 -3.99 20.55
CA ARG A 34 10.74 -4.70 19.30
C ARG A 34 9.78 -5.87 19.17
N VAL A 35 9.12 -5.97 18.03
CA VAL A 35 8.22 -7.08 17.68
C VAL A 35 8.80 -7.82 16.50
N ASN A 36 8.93 -9.13 16.61
CA ASN A 36 9.36 -10.00 15.53
C ASN A 36 8.25 -10.97 15.15
N ARG A 37 7.90 -11.04 13.87
CA ARG A 37 6.91 -11.97 13.30
C ARG A 37 7.28 -12.29 11.85
N ASP A 38 7.29 -13.57 11.49
CA ASP A 38 7.55 -14.06 10.11
C ASP A 38 8.84 -13.49 9.49
N GLN A 39 9.93 -13.48 10.25
CA GLN A 39 11.21 -12.89 9.84
C GLN A 39 11.17 -11.39 9.54
N ARG A 40 10.15 -10.70 10.05
CA ARG A 40 10.05 -9.25 10.04
C ARG A 40 10.25 -8.72 11.44
N ASP A 41 11.18 -7.80 11.59
CA ASP A 41 11.53 -7.12 12.82
C ASP A 41 10.99 -5.69 12.75
N LEU A 42 10.11 -5.34 13.69
CA LEU A 42 9.59 -3.99 13.90
C LEU A 42 10.17 -3.45 15.20
N ALA A 43 11.06 -2.48 15.12
CA ALA A 43 11.42 -1.62 16.24
C ALA A 43 10.49 -0.41 16.27
N LEU A 44 9.96 -0.08 17.44
CA LEU A 44 9.01 1.00 17.65
C LEU A 44 9.40 1.74 18.94
N SER A 45 9.41 3.07 18.88
CA SER A 45 9.54 3.92 20.06
C SER A 45 8.64 5.12 19.94
N PHE A 46 7.95 5.49 21.02
CA PHE A 46 7.15 6.69 21.04
C PHE A 46 7.05 7.30 22.43
N ASN A 47 6.89 8.61 22.50
CA ASN A 47 6.58 9.33 23.72
C ASN A 47 5.45 10.33 23.51
N GLY A 48 4.86 10.77 24.60
CA GLY A 48 3.75 11.70 24.54
C GLY A 48 3.00 11.83 25.85
N THR A 49 1.80 12.38 25.74
CA THR A 49 0.87 12.59 26.86
C THR A 49 -0.40 11.79 26.68
N VAL A 50 -0.99 11.39 27.80
CA VAL A 50 -2.27 10.69 27.86
C VAL A 50 -3.23 11.44 28.77
N ASP A 51 -4.47 11.56 28.34
CA ASP A 51 -5.59 12.03 29.15
C ASP A 51 -6.59 10.90 29.31
N ALA A 52 -6.61 10.32 30.52
CA ALA A 52 -7.53 9.28 30.94
C ALA A 52 -8.50 9.79 32.02
N SER A 53 -8.70 11.11 32.12
CA SER A 53 -9.57 11.72 33.14
C SER A 53 -11.03 11.29 33.06
N ASP A 54 -11.48 10.88 31.87
CA ASP A 54 -12.84 10.42 31.56
C ASP A 54 -12.87 8.91 31.21
N TYR A 55 -11.88 8.14 31.65
CA TYR A 55 -11.86 6.70 31.45
C TYR A 55 -13.00 6.02 32.25
N PRO A 56 -13.76 5.04 31.68
CA PRO A 56 -13.51 4.35 30.41
C PRO A 56 -14.15 4.99 29.18
N HIS A 57 -14.92 6.08 29.31
CA HIS A 57 -15.70 6.68 28.23
C HIS A 57 -14.81 7.25 27.12
N ASN A 58 -13.77 7.98 27.51
CA ASN A 58 -12.82 8.61 26.60
C ASN A 58 -11.38 8.42 27.09
N LEU A 59 -10.49 8.06 26.17
CA LEU A 59 -9.05 8.02 26.38
C LEU A 59 -8.37 8.71 25.20
N SER A 60 -7.63 9.77 25.46
CA SER A 60 -6.90 10.53 24.42
C SER A 60 -5.40 10.44 24.66
N ALA A 61 -4.62 10.30 23.60
CA ALA A 61 -3.17 10.31 23.63
C ALA A 61 -2.62 11.23 22.54
N ASN A 62 -1.70 12.11 22.92
CA ASN A 62 -0.94 12.93 21.99
C ASN A 62 0.47 12.33 21.89
N ILE A 63 0.76 11.67 20.78
CA ILE A 63 2.06 11.06 20.50
C ILE A 63 2.92 12.13 19.82
N GLU A 64 3.87 12.68 20.57
CA GLU A 64 4.68 13.83 20.18
C GLU A 64 5.89 13.41 19.35
N GLN A 65 6.47 12.26 19.70
CA GLN A 65 7.54 11.64 18.93
C GLN A 65 7.19 10.17 18.76
N LEU A 66 7.12 9.73 17.51
CA LEU A 66 7.02 8.35 17.09
C LEU A 66 8.19 8.08 16.15
N SER A 67 8.89 6.97 16.36
CA SER A 67 9.90 6.44 15.46
C SER A 67 9.69 4.95 15.29
N TRP A 68 9.84 4.46 14.07
CA TRP A 68 9.66 3.06 13.75
C TRP A 68 10.64 2.60 12.67
N GLN A 69 11.02 1.33 12.73
CA GLN A 69 11.89 0.69 11.77
C GLN A 69 11.38 -0.73 11.54
N LEU A 70 11.10 -1.05 10.29
CA LEU A 70 10.60 -2.33 9.84
C LEU A 70 11.60 -2.95 8.86
N GLN A 71 12.11 -4.14 9.15
CA GLN A 71 13.08 -4.85 8.32
C GLN A 71 12.72 -6.33 8.25
N GLY A 72 13.17 -7.04 7.21
CA GLY A 72 12.99 -8.49 7.12
C GLY A 72 12.45 -8.97 5.77
N ALA A 73 11.82 -10.15 5.79
CA ALA A 73 11.27 -10.78 4.60
C ALA A 73 10.17 -9.93 3.94
N ASP A 74 10.09 -10.01 2.61
CA ASP A 74 9.12 -9.32 1.74
C ASP A 74 9.10 -7.78 1.88
N LEU A 75 10.20 -7.20 2.35
CA LEU A 75 10.41 -5.75 2.46
C LEU A 75 11.56 -5.30 1.55
N PRO A 76 11.61 -4.01 1.17
CA PRO A 76 12.76 -3.47 0.45
C PRO A 76 14.07 -3.75 1.20
N PRO A 77 15.20 -3.95 0.49
CA PRO A 77 16.49 -4.30 1.13
C PRO A 77 16.95 -3.31 2.21
N GLN A 78 16.61 -2.03 2.06
CA GLN A 78 16.88 -0.97 3.04
C GLN A 78 15.94 -0.96 4.25
N GLY A 79 14.93 -1.82 4.26
CA GLY A 79 13.81 -1.77 5.20
C GLY A 79 12.94 -0.54 5.01
N ILE A 80 12.13 -0.26 6.01
CA ILE A 80 11.30 0.94 6.06
C ILE A 80 11.50 1.62 7.41
N ASN A 81 11.97 2.85 7.40
CA ASN A 81 12.18 3.66 8.60
C ASN A 81 11.26 4.86 8.55
N GLY A 82 10.68 5.24 9.67
CA GLY A 82 9.80 6.39 9.71
C GLY A 82 9.74 7.04 11.06
N GLN A 83 9.23 8.26 11.07
CA GLN A 83 9.05 9.04 12.28
C GLN A 83 7.89 10.01 12.14
N GLY A 84 7.43 10.58 13.24
CA GLY A 84 6.54 11.73 13.24
C GLY A 84 5.68 11.82 14.49
N HIS A 85 4.46 12.29 14.35
CA HIS A 85 3.53 12.50 15.45
C HIS A 85 2.09 12.24 15.02
N LEU A 86 1.23 11.99 15.99
CA LEU A 86 -0.21 11.84 15.79
C LEU A 86 -0.95 11.97 17.12
N GLN A 87 -2.26 12.18 17.04
CA GLN A 87 -3.17 12.06 18.18
C GLN A 87 -4.02 10.82 18.00
N ALA A 88 -4.23 10.07 19.08
CA ALA A 88 -5.12 8.92 19.13
C ALA A 88 -6.23 9.17 20.15
N GLN A 89 -7.44 8.74 19.84
CA GLN A 89 -8.57 8.83 20.75
C GLN A 89 -9.42 7.56 20.69
N TRP A 90 -9.68 6.97 21.85
CA TRP A 90 -10.65 5.91 22.05
C TRP A 90 -11.95 6.50 22.61
N LEU A 91 -13.07 6.19 21.96
CA LEU A 91 -14.43 6.49 22.43
C LEU A 91 -15.18 5.19 22.64
N GLU A 92 -15.44 4.84 23.89
CA GLU A 92 -16.00 3.55 24.31
C GLU A 92 -17.44 3.35 23.83
N GLU A 93 -18.28 4.40 23.88
CA GLU A 93 -19.69 4.34 23.48
C GLU A 93 -19.84 3.99 21.99
N LYS A 94 -18.89 4.45 21.17
CA LYS A 94 -18.86 4.20 19.73
C LYS A 94 -17.99 3.01 19.36
N LYS A 95 -17.26 2.45 20.33
CA LYS A 95 -16.18 1.48 20.09
C LYS A 95 -15.22 1.96 19.00
N GLN A 96 -14.90 3.25 19.02
CA GLN A 96 -14.21 3.92 17.93
C GLN A 96 -12.81 4.33 18.36
N LEU A 97 -11.81 3.90 17.57
CA LEU A 97 -10.45 4.40 17.65
C LEU A 97 -10.22 5.40 16.52
N SER A 98 -9.83 6.61 16.87
CA SER A 98 -9.57 7.70 15.91
C SER A 98 -8.12 8.14 16.00
N PHE A 99 -7.54 8.47 14.85
CA PHE A 99 -6.22 9.03 14.69
C PHE A 99 -6.36 10.36 13.95
N SER A 100 -5.89 11.44 14.56
CA SER A 100 -5.95 12.80 14.00
C SER A 100 -4.58 13.44 14.02
N GLN A 101 -4.41 14.51 13.24
CA GLN A 101 -3.14 15.23 13.13
C GLN A 101 -1.97 14.29 12.83
N ILE A 102 -2.24 13.25 12.04
CA ILE A 102 -1.20 12.33 11.60
C ILE A 102 -0.22 13.17 10.77
N ASN A 103 1.06 13.05 11.06
CA ASN A 103 2.14 13.59 10.25
C ASN A 103 3.35 12.68 10.42
N LEU A 104 3.56 11.82 9.44
CA LEU A 104 4.51 10.72 9.51
C LEU A 104 5.36 10.65 8.24
N THR A 105 6.54 10.07 8.38
CA THR A 105 7.41 9.70 7.26
C THR A 105 7.55 8.18 7.17
N ALA A 106 7.89 7.70 5.97
CA ALA A 106 8.26 6.32 5.70
C ALA A 106 9.29 6.34 4.57
N ASN A 107 10.57 6.11 4.90
CA ASN A 107 11.71 6.36 4.05
C ASN A 107 11.63 7.79 3.47
N ASP A 108 11.58 7.89 2.15
CA ASP A 108 11.45 9.11 1.35
C ASP A 108 9.99 9.40 0.94
N SER A 109 9.05 8.92 1.74
CA SER A 109 7.63 9.28 1.70
C SER A 109 7.22 10.06 2.94
N SER A 110 6.24 10.95 2.78
CA SER A 110 5.62 11.69 3.88
C SER A 110 4.11 11.74 3.70
N PHE A 111 3.38 11.64 4.81
CA PHE A 111 1.93 11.68 4.79
C PHE A 111 1.35 12.32 6.04
N SER A 112 0.20 12.96 5.86
CA SER A 112 -0.58 13.57 6.92
C SER A 112 -2.06 13.30 6.74
N GLY A 113 -2.84 13.50 7.80
CA GLY A 113 -4.29 13.38 7.72
C GLY A 113 -4.90 12.73 8.96
N GLN A 114 -5.88 11.88 8.72
CA GLN A 114 -6.67 11.26 9.77
C GLN A 114 -7.21 9.90 9.34
N ALA A 115 -7.47 9.05 10.33
CA ALA A 115 -8.12 7.77 10.13
C ALA A 115 -8.98 7.43 11.35
N HIS A 116 -10.02 6.65 11.17
CA HIS A 116 -10.71 6.04 12.30
C HIS A 116 -11.22 4.65 11.95
N VAL A 117 -11.45 3.86 12.99
CA VAL A 117 -12.07 2.55 12.89
C VAL A 117 -13.12 2.40 13.97
N ALA A 118 -14.32 1.99 13.57
CA ALA A 118 -15.34 1.48 14.48
C ALA A 118 -15.14 -0.03 14.65
N LEU A 119 -14.87 -0.48 15.87
CA LEU A 119 -14.62 -1.88 16.23
C LEU A 119 -15.94 -2.61 16.51
N LEU A 120 -16.78 -2.71 15.49
CA LEU A 120 -17.99 -3.52 15.48
C LEU A 120 -17.64 -5.00 15.19
N GLU A 121 -18.64 -5.89 15.08
CA GLU A 121 -18.42 -7.29 14.66
C GLU A 121 -17.61 -7.39 13.36
N LYS A 122 -17.87 -6.48 12.43
CA LYS A 122 -16.99 -6.21 11.28
C LYS A 122 -16.49 -4.77 11.37
N PRO A 123 -15.17 -4.54 11.37
CA PRO A 123 -14.65 -3.20 11.50
C PRO A 123 -15.02 -2.32 10.31
N GLU A 124 -15.31 -1.06 10.60
CA GLU A 124 -15.59 -0.03 9.60
C GLU A 124 -14.51 1.03 9.66
N TRP A 125 -13.80 1.23 8.54
CA TRP A 125 -12.68 2.16 8.45
C TRP A 125 -13.08 3.41 7.67
N ALA A 126 -12.57 4.57 8.10
CA ALA A 126 -12.48 5.73 7.22
C ALA A 126 -11.07 6.30 7.28
N VAL A 127 -10.49 6.57 6.10
CA VAL A 127 -9.12 7.02 5.94
C VAL A 127 -9.09 8.21 5.00
N ASP A 128 -8.51 9.31 5.46
CA ASP A 128 -8.27 10.51 4.65
C ASP A 128 -6.82 10.96 4.83
N LEU A 129 -5.99 10.68 3.83
CA LEU A 129 -4.56 10.93 3.87
C LEU A 129 -4.09 11.76 2.68
N LYS A 130 -3.20 12.70 2.97
CA LYS A 130 -2.46 13.47 1.98
C LYS A 130 -0.97 13.13 2.06
N PHE A 131 -0.35 12.92 0.91
CA PHE A 131 1.07 12.65 0.75
C PHE A 131 1.74 13.84 0.06
N GLY A 132 2.84 14.33 0.61
CA GLY A 132 3.71 15.25 -0.15
C GLY A 132 4.47 14.47 -1.24
N GLN A 133 5.09 13.36 -0.83
CA GLN A 133 5.66 12.37 -1.73
C GLN A 133 5.29 10.98 -1.22
N LEU A 134 4.89 10.09 -2.14
CA LEU A 134 4.73 8.66 -1.89
C LEU A 134 5.64 7.88 -2.84
N ASN A 135 6.77 7.40 -2.33
CA ASN A 135 7.68 6.57 -3.09
C ASN A 135 7.40 5.09 -2.86
N LEU A 136 6.62 4.49 -3.76
CA LEU A 136 6.30 3.06 -3.70
C LEU A 136 7.50 2.17 -4.02
N ASP A 137 8.50 2.67 -4.77
CA ASP A 137 9.72 1.90 -5.09
C ASP A 137 10.56 1.61 -3.84
N ASN A 138 10.46 2.48 -2.84
CA ASN A 138 11.16 2.33 -1.57
C ASN A 138 10.28 1.81 -0.42
N LEU A 139 9.01 1.47 -0.71
CA LEU A 139 8.06 0.94 0.27
C LEU A 139 7.56 -0.46 -0.07
N LEU A 140 7.55 -0.84 -1.35
CA LEU A 140 7.06 -2.12 -1.82
C LEU A 140 8.18 -2.91 -2.47
N VAL A 141 8.20 -4.23 -2.25
CA VAL A 141 9.03 -5.13 -3.05
C VAL A 141 8.36 -5.30 -4.41
N GLN A 142 9.05 -4.85 -5.46
CA GLN A 142 8.62 -5.13 -6.83
C GLN A 142 8.89 -6.59 -7.13
N HIS A 143 7.82 -7.37 -7.28
CA HIS A 143 7.91 -8.71 -7.84
C HIS A 143 7.86 -8.56 -9.35
N ASP A 144 9.01 -8.43 -9.99
CA ASP A 144 9.07 -8.51 -11.43
C ASP A 144 8.65 -9.93 -11.81
N ALA A 145 7.50 -10.04 -12.48
CA ALA A 145 7.13 -11.27 -13.16
C ALA A 145 8.19 -11.51 -14.24
N ALA A 146 9.22 -12.28 -13.89
CA ALA A 146 10.31 -12.63 -14.77
C ALA A 146 9.72 -13.05 -16.11
N VAL A 147 10.03 -12.28 -17.15
CA VAL A 147 9.84 -12.72 -18.52
C VAL A 147 10.77 -13.90 -18.69
N THR A 148 10.27 -15.13 -18.48
CA THR A 148 10.97 -16.35 -18.87
C THR A 148 10.97 -16.43 -20.39
N ALA A 149 11.73 -15.55 -21.04
CA ALA A 149 12.28 -15.84 -22.34
C ALA A 149 13.41 -16.84 -22.11
N LYS A 150 13.23 -18.07 -22.60
CA LYS A 150 14.26 -19.11 -22.60
C LYS A 150 15.53 -18.56 -23.26
N GLY A 151 16.65 -18.52 -22.54
CA GLY A 151 17.95 -18.29 -23.14
C GLY A 151 19.02 -17.76 -22.18
N GLU A 152 19.83 -18.69 -21.69
CA GLU A 152 21.20 -18.50 -21.18
C GLU A 152 21.41 -18.03 -19.73
N VAL A 153 22.34 -18.75 -19.10
CA VAL A 153 22.74 -18.71 -17.70
C VAL A 153 23.77 -17.60 -17.53
N GLN A 154 23.51 -16.61 -16.67
CA GLN A 154 24.56 -15.76 -16.10
C GLN A 154 24.41 -15.64 -14.59
N GLN A 155 25.37 -16.27 -13.91
CA GLN A 155 25.74 -16.07 -12.52
C GLN A 155 26.24 -14.63 -12.31
N GLY A 156 25.71 -13.93 -11.30
CA GLY A 156 26.36 -12.73 -10.80
C GLY A 156 25.46 -11.74 -10.06
N GLN A 157 25.34 -11.94 -8.74
CA GLN A 157 24.97 -10.92 -7.73
C GLN A 157 23.61 -10.22 -7.90
N SER A 158 22.56 -10.90 -7.46
CA SER A 158 21.39 -10.23 -6.89
C SER A 158 21.38 -10.54 -5.40
N GLN A 159 21.53 -9.50 -4.58
CA GLN A 159 21.43 -9.60 -3.13
C GLN A 159 20.14 -10.33 -2.77
N SER A 160 20.30 -11.51 -2.16
CA SER A 160 19.21 -12.32 -1.63
C SER A 160 18.38 -11.48 -0.67
N THR A 161 17.23 -10.99 -1.12
CA THR A 161 16.12 -10.71 -0.20
C THR A 161 15.83 -12.03 0.51
N LEU A 162 15.84 -12.04 1.85
CA LEU A 162 15.54 -13.23 2.64
C LEU A 162 14.11 -13.67 2.31
N ALA A 163 13.98 -14.59 1.36
CA ALA A 163 12.71 -15.24 1.08
C ALA A 163 12.32 -16.05 2.30
N ARG A 164 11.03 -16.02 2.65
CA ARG A 164 10.52 -16.85 3.75
C ARG A 164 10.91 -18.31 3.53
N PRO A 165 11.30 -19.06 4.58
CA PRO A 165 11.43 -20.50 4.52
C PRO A 165 10.08 -21.07 4.14
N VAL A 166 10.04 -21.70 2.98
CA VAL A 166 8.84 -22.35 2.45
C VAL A 166 8.68 -23.67 3.18
N ILE A 167 7.74 -23.76 4.12
CA ILE A 167 7.08 -25.04 4.40
C ILE A 167 6.11 -25.21 3.24
N ALA A 168 6.20 -26.33 2.54
CA ALA A 168 5.37 -26.63 1.38
C ALA A 168 3.90 -26.79 1.78
N SER A 169 3.20 -25.67 1.87
CA SER A 169 1.76 -25.58 1.80
C SER A 169 1.46 -24.51 0.77
N GLN A 170 1.22 -24.95 -0.47
CA GLN A 170 0.39 -24.22 -1.42
C GLN A 170 -0.99 -24.06 -0.76
N VAL A 171 -1.11 -23.07 0.12
CA VAL A 171 -2.40 -22.46 0.36
C VAL A 171 -2.49 -21.45 -0.76
N ASP A 172 -3.23 -21.81 -1.81
CA ASP A 172 -3.87 -20.81 -2.65
C ASP A 172 -4.66 -19.91 -1.69
N ALA A 173 -4.01 -18.88 -1.19
CA ALA A 173 -4.67 -17.85 -0.41
C ALA A 173 -5.73 -17.31 -1.36
N VAL A 174 -6.99 -17.70 -1.12
CA VAL A 174 -8.11 -17.35 -2.00
C VAL A 174 -8.07 -15.84 -2.11
N SER A 175 -7.63 -15.38 -3.29
CA SER A 175 -7.35 -13.98 -3.57
C SER A 175 -8.55 -13.18 -3.08
N TYR A 176 -8.32 -12.19 -2.22
CA TYR A 176 -9.33 -11.24 -1.73
C TYR A 176 -10.25 -11.66 -0.57
N GLN A 177 -10.05 -12.80 0.10
CA GLN A 177 -10.87 -13.13 1.31
C GLN A 177 -10.85 -12.04 2.38
N GLY A 178 -9.70 -11.37 2.57
CA GLY A 178 -9.55 -10.28 3.54
C GLY A 178 -10.55 -9.13 3.33
N LEU A 179 -10.98 -8.86 2.08
CA LEU A 179 -11.91 -7.77 1.79
C LEU A 179 -13.31 -8.01 2.39
N LYS A 180 -13.69 -9.27 2.67
CA LYS A 180 -15.00 -9.61 3.24
C LYS A 180 -15.14 -9.28 4.72
N GLY A 181 -14.00 -9.12 5.41
CA GLY A 181 -13.93 -8.94 6.85
C GLY A 181 -14.26 -7.52 7.33
N PHE A 182 -14.29 -6.53 6.44
CA PHE A 182 -14.42 -5.13 6.83
C PHE A 182 -15.15 -4.29 5.79
N SER A 183 -15.55 -3.07 6.17
CA SER A 183 -15.86 -2.01 5.21
C SER A 183 -14.90 -0.84 5.38
N ALA A 184 -14.65 -0.10 4.30
CA ALA A 184 -13.76 1.05 4.33
C ALA A 184 -14.21 2.15 3.37
N ASP A 185 -13.99 3.39 3.75
CA ASP A 185 -13.98 4.58 2.88
C ASP A 185 -12.59 5.20 2.91
N ILE A 186 -11.93 5.28 1.75
CA ILE A 186 -10.53 5.68 1.64
C ILE A 186 -10.42 6.83 0.63
N ALA A 187 -9.93 7.97 1.08
CA ALA A 187 -9.56 9.11 0.27
C ALA A 187 -8.05 9.35 0.39
N LEU A 188 -7.34 9.30 -0.73
CA LEU A 188 -5.89 9.56 -0.78
C LEU A 188 -5.62 10.66 -1.79
N GLN A 189 -4.74 11.58 -1.42
CA GLN A 189 -4.18 12.60 -2.32
C GLN A 189 -2.67 12.57 -2.22
N ALA A 190 -1.95 12.66 -3.33
CA ALA A 190 -0.50 12.76 -3.31
C ALA A 190 -0.04 13.82 -4.30
N ASP A 191 0.80 14.76 -3.84
CA ASP A 191 1.38 15.76 -4.74
C ASP A 191 2.31 15.06 -5.74
N LYS A 192 3.08 14.07 -5.28
CA LYS A 192 3.91 13.19 -6.11
C LYS A 192 3.86 11.72 -5.68
N VAL A 193 3.79 10.81 -6.64
CA VAL A 193 3.97 9.37 -6.45
C VAL A 193 5.12 8.88 -7.33
N LEU A 194 6.01 8.05 -6.79
CA LEU A 194 7.01 7.33 -7.58
C LEU A 194 6.67 5.83 -7.55
N TRP A 195 6.49 5.25 -8.74
CA TRP A 195 6.22 3.81 -8.87
C TRP A 195 6.84 3.29 -10.16
N ARG A 196 7.65 2.24 -10.06
CA ARG A 196 8.46 1.66 -11.13
C ARG A 196 9.28 2.74 -11.86
N LYS A 197 9.87 3.66 -11.08
CA LYS A 197 10.62 4.84 -11.52
C LYS A 197 9.78 5.87 -12.31
N MET A 198 8.49 5.63 -12.52
CA MET A 198 7.58 6.62 -13.10
C MET A 198 7.18 7.63 -12.04
N ALA A 199 7.29 8.91 -12.37
CA ALA A 199 6.75 9.99 -11.56
C ALA A 199 5.30 10.27 -11.99
N PHE A 200 4.42 10.31 -10.99
CA PHE A 200 3.05 10.77 -11.13
C PHE A 200 2.85 12.00 -10.26
N GLU A 201 2.10 12.97 -10.77
CA GLU A 201 1.79 14.22 -10.07
C GLU A 201 0.29 14.37 -9.87
N ASN A 202 -0.10 15.07 -8.80
CA ASN A 202 -1.50 15.37 -8.46
C ASN A 202 -2.38 14.10 -8.46
N VAL A 203 -1.88 13.06 -7.79
CA VAL A 203 -2.56 11.77 -7.72
C VAL A 203 -3.72 11.87 -6.74
N SER A 204 -4.86 11.32 -7.12
CA SER A 204 -6.06 11.23 -6.27
C SER A 204 -6.67 9.86 -6.38
N ALA A 205 -7.02 9.28 -5.23
CA ALA A 205 -7.72 8.01 -5.14
C ALA A 205 -8.93 8.12 -4.20
N LYS A 206 -10.07 7.57 -4.64
CA LYS A 206 -11.27 7.36 -3.83
C LYS A 206 -11.68 5.92 -3.98
N ILE A 207 -11.60 5.19 -2.88
CA ILE A 207 -11.80 3.75 -2.83
C ILE A 207 -12.76 3.44 -1.69
N ASP A 208 -13.74 2.59 -1.94
CA ASP A 208 -14.56 2.02 -0.89
C ASP A 208 -14.58 0.50 -0.97
N ASN A 209 -14.66 -0.15 0.18
CA ASN A 209 -14.89 -1.58 0.29
C ASN A 209 -16.15 -1.81 1.14
N ARG A 210 -17.07 -2.63 0.64
CA ARG A 210 -18.27 -3.05 1.35
C ARG A 210 -18.29 -4.58 1.43
N PHE A 211 -17.52 -5.11 2.39
CA PHE A 211 -17.45 -6.54 2.72
C PHE A 211 -17.20 -7.43 1.49
N GLY A 212 -16.20 -7.07 0.67
CA GLY A 212 -15.78 -7.83 -0.49
C GLY A 212 -16.27 -7.26 -1.82
N LEU A 213 -17.05 -6.19 -1.82
CA LEU A 213 -17.26 -5.34 -2.98
C LEU A 213 -16.34 -4.13 -2.87
N LEU A 214 -15.23 -4.14 -3.60
CA LEU A 214 -14.28 -3.03 -3.70
C LEU A 214 -14.66 -2.18 -4.91
N ASN A 215 -14.77 -0.87 -4.71
CA ASN A 215 -15.02 0.11 -5.75
C ASN A 215 -13.94 1.18 -5.71
N ILE A 216 -13.33 1.42 -6.86
CA ILE A 216 -12.31 2.46 -7.09
C ILE A 216 -13.01 3.51 -7.96
N ALA A 217 -13.71 4.43 -7.30
CA ALA A 217 -14.45 5.50 -7.97
C ALA A 217 -13.51 6.49 -8.67
N GLN A 218 -12.31 6.67 -8.12
CA GLN A 218 -11.29 7.54 -8.67
C GLN A 218 -9.92 6.93 -8.38
N LEU A 219 -9.07 6.86 -9.40
CA LEU A 219 -7.64 6.64 -9.28
C LEU A 219 -6.99 7.29 -10.49
N GLN A 220 -6.45 8.48 -10.30
CA GLN A 220 -5.95 9.29 -11.42
C GLN A 220 -4.75 10.13 -11.03
N GLY A 221 -3.96 10.53 -12.02
CA GLY A 221 -2.80 11.41 -11.86
C GLY A 221 -2.24 11.85 -13.21
N LYS A 222 -1.16 12.63 -13.17
CA LYS A 222 -0.44 13.09 -14.38
C LYS A 222 0.92 12.44 -14.47
N SER A 223 1.38 12.08 -15.66
CA SER A 223 2.76 11.61 -15.88
C SER A 223 3.29 12.13 -17.21
N ASP A 224 4.45 12.78 -17.19
CA ASP A 224 5.11 13.39 -18.37
C ASP A 224 4.17 14.25 -19.24
N GLY A 225 3.29 15.02 -18.58
CA GLY A 225 2.30 15.90 -19.21
C GLY A 225 1.00 15.22 -19.65
N GLY A 226 0.94 13.89 -19.64
CA GLY A 226 -0.27 13.11 -19.95
C GLY A 226 -1.13 12.85 -18.71
N LEU A 227 -2.41 12.51 -18.93
CA LEU A 227 -3.35 12.10 -17.88
C LEU A 227 -3.49 10.58 -17.83
N ILE A 228 -3.59 10.03 -16.63
CA ILE A 228 -3.78 8.61 -16.36
C ILE A 228 -4.94 8.47 -15.39
N SER A 229 -5.87 7.57 -15.69
CA SER A 229 -6.99 7.22 -14.82
C SER A 229 -7.32 5.73 -14.92
N LEU A 230 -7.57 5.07 -13.78
CA LEU A 230 -7.85 3.65 -13.67
C LEU A 230 -8.97 3.37 -12.64
N PRO A 231 -10.21 3.83 -12.89
CA PRO A 231 -11.35 3.44 -12.07
C PRO A 231 -11.76 1.98 -12.35
N GLY A 232 -12.43 1.37 -11.39
CA GLY A 232 -12.86 -0.02 -11.52
C GLY A 232 -13.54 -0.58 -10.27
N THR A 233 -13.92 -1.84 -10.35
CA THR A 233 -14.58 -2.58 -9.26
C THR A 233 -14.04 -3.99 -9.17
N LEU A 234 -14.04 -4.56 -7.97
CA LEU A 234 -13.79 -5.97 -7.70
C LEU A 234 -14.91 -6.51 -6.81
N ASP A 235 -15.67 -7.48 -7.31
CA ASP A 235 -16.65 -8.22 -6.52
C ASP A 235 -16.08 -9.59 -6.17
N ALA A 236 -15.70 -9.76 -4.90
CA ALA A 236 -15.23 -11.02 -4.35
C ALA A 236 -16.28 -11.70 -3.47
N ARG A 237 -17.52 -11.17 -3.36
CA ARG A 237 -18.51 -11.60 -2.34
C ARG A 237 -18.92 -13.06 -2.51
N LYS A 238 -19.07 -13.54 -3.75
CA LYS A 238 -19.57 -14.89 -4.09
C LYS A 238 -18.75 -15.50 -5.22
N GLY A 239 -18.53 -16.82 -5.17
CA GLY A 239 -17.90 -17.57 -6.26
C GLY A 239 -16.48 -17.10 -6.59
N GLU A 240 -16.10 -17.19 -7.87
CA GLU A 240 -14.87 -16.62 -8.41
C GLU A 240 -14.96 -15.09 -8.41
N PRO A 241 -13.92 -14.37 -7.94
CA PRO A 241 -13.90 -12.92 -7.98
C PRO A 241 -14.05 -12.38 -9.39
N ARG A 242 -14.65 -11.20 -9.54
CA ARG A 242 -14.73 -10.49 -10.81
C ARG A 242 -14.24 -9.06 -10.66
N ALA A 243 -13.15 -8.75 -11.33
CA ALA A 243 -12.61 -7.41 -11.51
C ALA A 243 -13.07 -6.80 -12.83
N VAL A 244 -13.35 -5.51 -12.83
CA VAL A 244 -13.67 -4.71 -14.01
C VAL A 244 -12.94 -3.37 -13.90
N PHE A 245 -12.22 -2.95 -14.94
CA PHE A 245 -11.49 -1.68 -14.97
C PHE A 245 -11.71 -0.94 -16.27
N HIS A 246 -11.70 0.39 -16.17
CA HIS A 246 -11.94 1.31 -17.28
C HIS A 246 -10.75 2.26 -17.48
N PRO A 247 -9.57 1.76 -17.87
CA PRO A 247 -8.39 2.60 -18.02
C PRO A 247 -8.62 3.70 -19.06
N ARG A 248 -8.10 4.89 -18.74
CA ARG A 248 -8.06 6.06 -19.60
C ARG A 248 -6.66 6.66 -19.53
N LEU A 249 -6.00 6.75 -20.68
CA LEU A 249 -4.73 7.43 -20.87
C LEU A 249 -4.95 8.54 -21.89
N GLU A 250 -4.42 9.73 -21.65
CA GLU A 250 -4.48 10.84 -22.59
C GLU A 250 -3.08 11.45 -22.75
N GLY A 251 -2.48 11.26 -23.92
CA GLY A 251 -1.19 11.87 -24.26
C GLY A 251 -0.03 11.46 -23.35
N VAL A 252 -0.02 10.22 -22.85
CA VAL A 252 1.03 9.70 -21.96
C VAL A 252 2.25 9.29 -22.78
N GLU A 253 3.46 9.56 -22.30
CA GLU A 253 4.69 9.15 -22.99
C GLU A 253 4.86 7.62 -22.96
N ILE A 254 4.72 6.95 -24.10
CA ILE A 254 4.83 5.48 -24.19
C ILE A 254 6.21 4.97 -23.76
N GLY A 255 7.26 5.74 -24.04
CA GLY A 255 8.62 5.39 -23.64
C GLY A 255 8.79 5.27 -22.13
N THR A 256 8.04 6.05 -21.35
CA THR A 256 8.06 5.98 -19.87
C THR A 256 7.42 4.70 -19.37
N ILE A 257 6.29 4.29 -19.97
CA ILE A 257 5.63 3.01 -19.65
C ILE A 257 6.54 1.83 -20.04
N LEU A 258 7.10 1.83 -21.25
CA LEU A 258 7.95 0.73 -21.71
C LEU A 258 9.18 0.53 -20.81
N LYS A 259 9.83 1.63 -20.40
CA LYS A 259 10.95 1.59 -19.44
C LYS A 259 10.53 1.07 -18.07
N ALA A 260 9.36 1.48 -17.57
CA ALA A 260 8.86 1.07 -16.26
C ALA A 260 8.51 -0.42 -16.19
N PHE A 261 8.25 -1.06 -17.33
CA PHE A 261 7.93 -2.48 -17.45
C PHE A 261 9.04 -3.29 -18.14
N ASP A 262 10.25 -2.73 -18.25
CA ASP A 262 11.45 -3.36 -18.82
C ASP A 262 11.26 -3.95 -20.24
N TYR A 263 10.47 -3.26 -21.07
CA TYR A 263 10.33 -3.60 -22.48
C TYR A 263 11.49 -2.98 -23.30
N PRO A 264 12.31 -3.79 -24.00
CA PRO A 264 13.50 -3.33 -24.74
C PRO A 264 13.13 -2.71 -26.10
N ILE A 265 12.06 -1.93 -26.16
CA ILE A 265 11.57 -1.29 -27.38
C ILE A 265 11.84 0.21 -27.26
N ALA A 266 12.69 0.73 -28.14
CA ALA A 266 12.98 2.16 -28.21
C ALA A 266 11.88 2.90 -28.98
N LEU A 267 10.69 2.98 -28.38
CA LEU A 267 9.52 3.67 -28.92
C LEU A 267 9.21 4.90 -28.07
N THR A 268 9.06 6.05 -28.73
CA THR A 268 8.58 7.30 -28.13
C THR A 268 7.31 7.75 -28.84
N GLY A 269 6.49 8.55 -28.16
CA GLY A 269 5.23 9.05 -28.68
C GLY A 269 4.18 9.21 -27.60
N LYS A 270 3.10 9.91 -27.94
CA LYS A 270 1.98 10.18 -27.04
C LYS A 270 0.89 9.12 -27.23
N LEU A 271 0.73 8.27 -26.21
CA LEU A 271 -0.28 7.23 -26.13
C LEU A 271 -1.57 7.80 -25.52
N SER A 272 -2.68 7.59 -26.22
CA SER A 272 -4.02 7.70 -25.67
C SER A 272 -4.71 6.35 -25.72
N LEU A 273 -5.40 5.98 -24.65
CA LEU A 273 -6.08 4.69 -24.52
C LEU A 273 -7.40 4.87 -23.80
N ALA A 274 -8.44 4.22 -24.31
CA ALA A 274 -9.70 4.05 -23.61
C ALA A 274 -10.13 2.60 -23.74
N GLY A 275 -10.11 1.85 -22.63
CA GLY A 275 -10.53 0.45 -22.61
C GLY A 275 -11.54 0.09 -21.54
N ASP A 276 -12.10 -1.10 -21.68
CA ASP A 276 -12.97 -1.77 -20.73
C ASP A 276 -12.47 -3.21 -20.62
N PHE A 277 -11.97 -3.57 -19.44
CA PHE A 277 -11.34 -4.87 -19.20
C PHE A 277 -11.96 -5.56 -17.99
N SER A 278 -12.02 -6.88 -18.02
CA SER A 278 -12.47 -7.70 -16.89
C SER A 278 -11.69 -9.00 -16.77
N GLY A 279 -11.58 -9.50 -15.54
CA GLY A 279 -10.86 -10.74 -15.20
C GLY A 279 -11.16 -11.17 -13.77
N SER A 280 -10.56 -12.27 -13.32
CA SER A 280 -10.73 -12.79 -11.95
C SER A 280 -9.71 -12.23 -10.97
N ASP A 281 -8.44 -12.26 -11.36
CA ASP A 281 -7.31 -11.93 -10.50
C ASP A 281 -6.57 -10.69 -11.00
N ILE A 282 -6.26 -9.78 -10.08
CA ILE A 282 -5.51 -8.54 -10.29
C ILE A 282 -4.03 -8.82 -10.08
N ASP A 283 -3.44 -9.51 -11.05
CA ASP A 283 -1.99 -9.75 -11.14
C ASP A 283 -1.52 -9.78 -12.59
N ALA A 284 -0.20 -9.72 -12.80
CA ALA A 284 0.40 -9.62 -14.13
C ALA A 284 0.27 -10.90 -14.97
N GLN A 285 0.18 -12.09 -14.36
CA GLN A 285 -0.03 -13.35 -15.07
C GLN A 285 -1.48 -13.45 -15.55
N ALA A 286 -2.44 -13.23 -14.65
CA ALA A 286 -3.86 -13.22 -14.98
C ALA A 286 -4.17 -12.16 -16.05
N PHE A 287 -3.65 -10.94 -15.91
CA PHE A 287 -3.86 -9.89 -16.90
C PHE A 287 -3.43 -10.29 -18.33
N ARG A 288 -2.36 -11.08 -18.47
CA ARG A 288 -1.87 -11.53 -19.79
C ARG A 288 -2.64 -12.72 -20.35
N HIS A 289 -3.22 -13.56 -19.51
CA HIS A 289 -3.75 -14.87 -19.92
C HIS A 289 -5.27 -15.02 -19.81
N SER A 290 -5.91 -14.34 -18.85
CA SER A 290 -7.32 -14.54 -18.54
C SER A 290 -8.18 -13.29 -18.70
N TRP A 291 -7.58 -12.10 -18.68
CA TRP A 291 -8.33 -10.86 -18.83
C TRP A 291 -8.83 -10.69 -20.27
N GLN A 292 -10.04 -10.16 -20.37
CA GLN A 292 -10.73 -9.92 -21.64
C GLN A 292 -11.26 -8.50 -21.65
N GLY A 293 -11.29 -7.90 -22.83
CA GLY A 293 -11.76 -6.54 -22.97
C GLY A 293 -11.56 -6.00 -24.37
N GLN A 294 -11.89 -4.73 -24.51
CA GLN A 294 -11.67 -3.97 -25.72
C GLN A 294 -11.02 -2.64 -25.36
N ALA A 295 -10.19 -2.13 -26.26
CA ALA A 295 -9.61 -0.81 -26.11
C ALA A 295 -9.53 -0.09 -27.44
N HIS A 296 -9.80 1.20 -27.40
CA HIS A 296 -9.38 2.12 -28.43
C HIS A 296 -8.00 2.65 -28.05
N VAL A 297 -7.06 2.59 -29.00
CA VAL A 297 -5.68 3.00 -28.81
C VAL A 297 -5.31 3.94 -29.93
N GLU A 298 -4.78 5.09 -29.57
CA GLU A 298 -4.26 6.10 -30.49
C GLU A 298 -2.82 6.42 -30.08
N MET A 299 -1.95 6.58 -31.06
CA MET A 299 -0.57 6.95 -30.83
C MET A 299 -0.17 8.08 -31.76
N ASN A 300 0.24 9.20 -31.18
CA ASN A 300 0.64 10.41 -31.89
C ASN A 300 2.14 10.66 -31.71
N ASP A 301 2.73 11.42 -32.64
CA ASP A 301 4.15 11.82 -32.62
C ASP A 301 5.12 10.65 -32.40
N THR A 302 4.83 9.51 -33.03
CA THR A 302 5.57 8.28 -32.82
C THR A 302 6.93 8.30 -33.49
N ARG A 303 7.96 7.87 -32.76
CA ARG A 303 9.30 7.58 -33.31
C ARG A 303 9.82 6.28 -32.73
N MET A 304 10.40 5.46 -33.59
CA MET A 304 11.10 4.24 -33.19
C MET A 304 12.58 4.39 -33.52
N GLU A 305 13.44 4.33 -32.51
CA GLU A 305 14.90 4.37 -32.73
C GLU A 305 15.41 2.97 -33.05
N GLY A 306 16.17 2.83 -34.14
CA GLY A 306 16.80 1.56 -34.54
C GLY A 306 16.26 0.91 -35.82
N MET A 307 15.22 1.44 -36.46
CA MET A 307 14.81 1.00 -37.80
C MET A 307 15.58 1.78 -38.88
N ASN A 308 16.80 1.33 -39.19
CA ASN A 308 17.38 1.56 -40.52
C ASN A 308 16.63 0.67 -41.50
N PHE A 309 15.65 1.21 -42.22
CA PHE A 309 15.24 0.59 -43.47
C PHE A 309 16.36 0.85 -44.48
N GLN A 310 17.24 -0.13 -44.66
CA GLN A 310 18.11 -0.22 -45.84
C GLN A 310 17.36 -0.89 -46.98
#